data_AF-A0A1Y4SLN7-F1
#
_entry.id   AF-A0A1Y4SLN7-F1
#
_cell.length_a   1.000
_cell.length_b   1.000
_cell.length_c   1.000
_cell.angle_alpha   90.00
_cell.angle_beta   90.00
_cell.angle_gamma   90.00
#
_symmetry.space_group_name_H-M   'P 1'
#
loop_
_entity.id
_entity.type
_entity.pdbx_description
1 polymer ?
#
loop_
_entity_poly.entity_id
_entity_poly.type
_entity_poly.pdbx_seq_one_letter_code
_entity_poly.pdbx_strand_id
1 'polypeptide(L)'
;MSLKLKKDIKKKAILLVGILCIVTVVFFIFKMFNKPLIAFKKNPVEVEINESIDPTSYIEEIHGKYKSSDVKIDASQVNTKKLGEYTIQYALNDKKYDLTVKVVDTHAPTFKVKNLDIDVGMKVDVKDVVSDIKDATKTKAYFKKDYDFTKEGKQNVTVVVEDEGGNKTEKEIEVNIVKDTEKPELTGLHDLTVKVNGDIDYLSGLTAKDNRDPSPKITVDSSDVDLKKTGTYTVKYTVKDRSGNADTFTRNVKVLKKVVTKAVPSSEEKIVYLTFDDGPSENTKKIIDILDKYDAKATFFVTGNNKKCNKYIKEAYEKGHTIGLHTYSHDYKEVYSSMDAYFDDLNKIGQMVKEQIGFVPKYIRFPGGSSNTKSASYCKGLMTTLVTEVQNRGYQYYDWNADSTDAVRNNQAVSVLVKNGTSSKAKNINLLMHDTAAKSTTVEALPKIIEHYQKLGYTFKGIDDTSFTPHHGVNN
;
A
#
# COMPACT_ATOMS: atom_id res chain seq x y z
N MET A 1 -18.61 30.21 -115.41
CA MET A 1 -18.95 31.06 -114.25
C MET A 1 -18.63 32.51 -114.61
N SER A 2 -19.65 33.34 -114.81
CA SER A 2 -19.51 34.75 -115.24
C SER A 2 -18.49 35.50 -114.37
N LEU A 3 -17.64 36.35 -114.98
CA LEU A 3 -16.70 37.23 -114.28
C LEU A 3 -17.37 38.01 -113.13
N LYS A 4 -18.67 38.28 -113.24
CA LYS A 4 -19.51 38.89 -112.20
C LYS A 4 -19.66 37.99 -110.96
N LEU A 5 -19.90 36.69 -111.15
CA LEU A 5 -20.13 35.72 -110.07
C LEU A 5 -18.85 35.37 -109.30
N LYS A 6 -17.69 35.28 -109.98
CA LYS A 6 -16.37 35.13 -109.31
C LYS A 6 -16.01 36.38 -108.50
N LYS A 7 -16.35 37.57 -109.01
CA LYS A 7 -16.12 38.85 -108.31
C LYS A 7 -17.01 38.98 -107.07
N ASP A 8 -18.26 38.49 -107.13
CA ASP A 8 -19.18 38.47 -105.99
C ASP A 8 -18.79 37.45 -104.91
N ILE A 9 -18.35 36.25 -105.27
CA ILE A 9 -17.84 35.28 -104.28
C ILE A 9 -16.56 35.80 -103.62
N LYS A 10 -15.64 36.41 -104.40
CA LYS A 10 -14.42 37.01 -103.86
C LYS A 10 -14.74 38.19 -102.93
N LYS A 11 -15.73 39.03 -103.27
CA LYS A 11 -16.23 40.10 -102.40
C LYS A 11 -16.89 39.57 -101.11
N LYS A 12 -17.73 38.54 -101.20
CA LYS A 12 -18.36 37.90 -100.03
C LYS A 12 -17.34 37.21 -99.12
N ALA A 13 -16.32 36.56 -99.69
CA ALA A 13 -15.22 35.96 -98.94
C ALA A 13 -14.33 37.01 -98.24
N ILE A 14 -13.99 38.11 -98.92
CA ILE A 14 -13.27 39.24 -98.31
C ILE A 14 -14.10 39.89 -97.18
N LEU A 15 -15.41 40.02 -97.38
CA LEU A 15 -16.33 40.53 -96.35
C LEU A 15 -16.40 39.59 -95.13
N LEU A 16 -16.48 38.28 -95.33
CA LEU A 16 -16.48 37.26 -94.27
C LEU A 16 -15.16 37.23 -93.49
N VAL A 17 -14.01 37.32 -94.15
CA VAL A 17 -12.70 37.43 -93.50
C VAL A 17 -12.58 38.75 -92.73
N GLY A 18 -13.07 39.86 -93.29
CA GLY A 18 -13.15 41.14 -92.61
C GLY A 18 -14.00 41.09 -91.34
N ILE A 19 -15.19 40.46 -91.40
CA ILE A 19 -16.05 40.25 -90.24
C ILE A 19 -15.38 39.35 -89.21
N LEU A 20 -14.74 38.25 -89.62
CA LEU A 20 -14.03 37.36 -88.69
C LEU A 20 -12.87 38.07 -88.00
N CYS A 21 -12.09 38.88 -88.72
CA CYS A 21 -11.04 39.73 -88.13
C CYS A 21 -11.60 40.77 -87.16
N ILE A 22 -12.75 41.38 -87.47
CA ILE A 22 -13.40 42.31 -86.54
C ILE A 22 -13.91 41.56 -85.31
N VAL A 23 -14.50 40.38 -85.45
CA VAL A 23 -14.98 39.58 -84.33
C VAL A 23 -13.81 39.11 -83.46
N THR A 24 -12.68 38.70 -84.03
CA THR A 24 -11.50 38.33 -83.25
C THR A 24 -10.88 39.54 -82.56
N VAL A 25 -10.80 40.70 -83.24
CA VAL A 25 -10.33 41.96 -82.62
C VAL A 25 -11.27 42.40 -81.50
N VAL A 26 -12.58 42.38 -81.71
CA VAL A 26 -13.60 42.70 -80.69
C VAL A 26 -13.55 41.69 -79.55
N PHE A 27 -13.32 40.40 -79.82
CA PHE A 27 -13.15 39.38 -78.79
C PHE A 27 -11.86 39.57 -77.98
N PHE A 28 -10.75 39.92 -78.63
CA PHE A 28 -9.48 40.25 -77.95
C PHE A 28 -9.61 41.52 -77.14
N ILE A 29 -10.26 42.55 -77.68
CA ILE A 29 -10.59 43.80 -76.98
C ILE A 29 -11.50 43.50 -75.78
N PHE A 30 -12.55 42.71 -75.96
CA PHE A 30 -13.45 42.29 -74.89
C PHE A 30 -12.71 41.51 -73.80
N LYS A 31 -11.84 40.56 -74.16
CA LYS A 31 -10.98 39.87 -73.20
C LYS A 31 -10.03 40.83 -72.50
N MET A 32 -9.43 41.78 -73.21
CA MET A 32 -8.51 42.76 -72.66
C MET A 32 -9.19 43.70 -71.65
N PHE A 33 -10.43 44.11 -71.93
CA PHE A 33 -11.23 44.96 -71.04
C PHE A 33 -11.93 44.20 -69.91
N ASN A 34 -12.11 42.87 -70.03
CA ASN A 34 -12.74 42.01 -69.02
C ASN A 34 -11.78 41.13 -68.23
N LYS A 35 -10.45 41.34 -68.34
CA LYS A 35 -9.50 40.71 -67.42
C LYS A 35 -9.76 41.20 -65.98
N PRO A 36 -9.83 40.30 -64.98
CA PRO A 36 -9.93 40.71 -63.58
C PRO A 36 -8.69 41.54 -63.21
N LEU A 37 -8.87 42.60 -62.41
CA LEU A 37 -7.75 43.46 -62.03
C LEU A 37 -6.78 42.75 -61.07
N ILE A 38 -7.25 41.74 -60.35
CA ILE A 38 -6.47 40.88 -59.47
C ILE A 38 -6.54 39.46 -60.01
N ALA A 39 -5.39 38.84 -60.27
CA ALA A 39 -5.26 37.41 -60.54
C ALA A 39 -4.59 36.73 -59.33
N PHE A 40 -5.13 35.59 -58.90
CA PHE A 40 -4.60 34.80 -57.79
C PHE A 40 -3.80 33.61 -58.32
N LYS A 41 -2.70 33.25 -57.64
CA LYS A 41 -1.85 32.10 -58.01
C LYS A 41 -2.61 30.77 -58.01
N LYS A 42 -3.52 30.61 -57.05
CA LYS A 42 -4.41 29.46 -56.89
C LYS A 42 -5.68 29.94 -56.19
N ASN A 43 -6.85 29.45 -56.59
CA ASN A 43 -8.12 29.68 -55.90
C ASN A 43 -9.01 28.44 -56.10
N PRO A 44 -9.27 27.62 -55.06
CA PRO A 44 -8.92 27.82 -53.65
C PRO A 44 -7.43 27.60 -53.34
N VAL A 45 -6.92 28.26 -52.29
CA VAL A 45 -5.61 27.99 -51.68
C VAL A 45 -5.80 27.05 -50.50
N GLU A 46 -4.90 26.08 -50.33
CA GLU A 46 -4.87 25.21 -49.14
C GLU A 46 -3.76 25.70 -48.21
N VAL A 47 -4.07 25.75 -46.92
CA VAL A 47 -3.15 26.18 -45.85
C VAL A 47 -3.22 25.14 -44.75
N GLU A 48 -2.07 24.75 -44.22
CA GLU A 48 -2.00 23.80 -43.12
C GLU A 48 -2.52 24.45 -41.83
N ILE A 49 -3.20 23.66 -40.99
CA ILE A 49 -3.68 24.14 -39.70
C ILE A 49 -2.52 24.67 -38.84
N ASN A 50 -2.77 25.76 -38.11
CA ASN A 50 -1.81 26.50 -37.30
C ASN A 50 -0.68 27.23 -38.08
N GLU A 51 -0.60 27.12 -39.40
CA GLU A 51 0.33 27.92 -40.18
C GLU A 51 -0.11 29.38 -40.28
N SER A 52 0.88 30.27 -40.37
CA SER A 52 0.66 31.68 -40.64
C SER A 52 0.42 31.90 -42.13
N ILE A 53 -0.58 32.70 -42.47
CA ILE A 53 -0.85 33.12 -43.85
C ILE A 53 -0.21 34.48 -44.15
N ASP A 54 0.25 34.65 -45.38
CA ASP A 54 0.56 35.96 -45.97
C ASP A 54 -0.43 36.21 -47.13
N PRO A 55 -1.52 36.95 -46.89
CA PRO A 55 -2.52 37.24 -47.91
C PRO A 55 -1.97 37.96 -49.15
N THR A 56 -0.86 38.70 -49.03
CA THR A 56 -0.27 39.40 -50.18
C THR A 56 0.45 38.44 -51.13
N SER A 57 0.98 37.33 -50.59
CA SER A 57 1.70 36.30 -51.35
C SER A 57 0.82 35.52 -52.34
N TYR A 58 -0.51 35.55 -52.16
CA TYR A 58 -1.46 34.81 -52.99
C TYR A 58 -1.82 35.52 -54.31
N ILE A 59 -1.49 36.81 -54.43
CA ILE A 59 -1.67 37.56 -55.67
C ILE A 59 -0.58 37.13 -56.67
N GLU A 60 -0.99 36.71 -57.86
CA GLU A 60 -0.07 36.38 -58.96
C GLU A 60 0.27 37.64 -59.76
N GLU A 61 -0.75 38.37 -60.19
CA GLU A 61 -0.60 39.55 -61.02
C GLU A 61 -1.68 40.60 -60.70
N ILE A 62 -1.29 41.86 -60.77
CA ILE A 62 -2.21 43.01 -60.71
C ILE A 62 -2.17 43.68 -62.08
N HIS A 63 -3.30 43.65 -62.79
CA HIS A 63 -3.37 44.19 -64.14
C HIS A 63 -3.64 45.70 -64.15
N GLY A 64 -3.06 46.40 -65.13
CA GLY A 64 -3.27 47.83 -65.35
C GLY A 64 -2.19 48.70 -64.71
N LYS A 65 -2.57 49.89 -64.23
CA LYS A 65 -1.64 50.87 -63.64
C LYS A 65 -1.42 50.72 -62.13
N TYR A 66 -2.00 49.70 -61.53
CA TYR A 66 -2.10 49.52 -60.08
C TYR A 66 -0.93 48.72 -59.52
N LYS A 67 -0.63 48.93 -58.24
CA LYS A 67 0.42 48.22 -57.49
C LYS A 67 -0.19 47.44 -56.32
N SER A 68 0.59 46.55 -55.72
CA SER A 68 0.16 45.75 -54.55
C SER A 68 -0.32 46.62 -53.38
N SER A 69 0.29 47.80 -53.19
CA SER A 69 -0.12 48.79 -52.17
C SER A 69 -1.52 49.36 -52.36
N ASP A 70 -2.09 49.26 -53.57
CA ASP A 70 -3.42 49.80 -53.89
C ASP A 70 -4.55 48.82 -53.52
N VAL A 71 -4.21 47.57 -53.21
CA VAL A 71 -5.16 46.51 -52.87
C VAL A 71 -5.47 46.54 -51.38
N LYS A 72 -6.75 46.70 -51.04
CA LYS A 72 -7.24 46.53 -49.66
C LYS A 72 -7.53 45.05 -49.43
N ILE A 73 -6.94 44.47 -48.38
CA ILE A 73 -7.08 43.06 -48.05
C ILE A 73 -7.77 42.92 -46.70
N ASP A 74 -8.87 42.16 -46.66
CA ASP A 74 -9.55 41.75 -45.44
C ASP A 74 -9.46 40.23 -45.29
N ALA A 75 -8.57 39.79 -44.41
CA ALA A 75 -8.40 38.40 -44.01
C ALA A 75 -8.96 38.14 -42.59
N SER A 76 -9.73 39.08 -42.02
CA SER A 76 -10.22 39.00 -40.63
C SER A 76 -11.07 37.77 -40.34
N GLN A 77 -11.69 37.20 -41.38
CA GLN A 77 -12.53 36.02 -41.28
C GLN A 77 -11.74 34.70 -41.31
N VAL A 78 -10.45 34.71 -41.69
CA VAL A 78 -9.66 33.48 -41.80
C VAL A 78 -9.15 33.06 -40.42
N ASN A 79 -9.50 31.84 -40.01
CA ASN A 79 -9.01 31.24 -38.78
C ASN A 79 -8.19 29.97 -39.08
N THR A 80 -6.87 30.11 -39.14
CA THR A 80 -5.97 28.98 -39.40
C THR A 80 -5.87 27.99 -38.24
N LYS A 81 -6.47 28.28 -37.08
CA LYS A 81 -6.53 27.36 -35.93
C LYS A 81 -7.74 26.43 -35.97
N LYS A 82 -8.55 26.50 -37.02
CA LYS A 82 -9.75 25.69 -37.16
C LYS A 82 -9.92 25.24 -38.61
N LEU A 83 -10.10 23.95 -38.82
CA LEU A 83 -10.40 23.41 -40.14
C LEU A 83 -11.65 24.05 -40.75
N GLY A 84 -11.62 24.27 -42.06
CA GLY A 84 -12.76 24.80 -42.80
C GLY A 84 -12.36 25.65 -44.00
N GLU A 85 -13.38 26.11 -44.70
CA GLU A 85 -13.22 27.06 -45.81
C GLU A 85 -13.50 28.48 -45.31
N TYR A 86 -12.59 29.39 -45.60
CA TYR A 86 -12.66 30.79 -45.24
C TYR A 86 -12.46 31.65 -46.49
N THR A 87 -12.87 32.91 -46.42
CA THR A 87 -12.73 33.85 -47.53
C THR A 87 -11.86 35.02 -47.13
N ILE A 88 -10.85 35.32 -47.95
CA ILE A 88 -10.14 36.60 -47.93
C ILE A 88 -10.76 37.50 -49.00
N GLN A 89 -11.18 38.70 -48.61
CA GLN A 89 -11.70 39.70 -49.55
C GLN A 89 -10.59 40.66 -49.98
N TYR A 90 -10.42 40.80 -51.29
CA TYR A 90 -9.52 41.77 -51.91
C TYR A 90 -10.36 42.84 -52.60
N ALA A 91 -10.07 44.10 -52.34
CA ALA A 91 -10.76 45.22 -52.98
C ALA A 91 -9.76 46.15 -53.68
N LEU A 92 -10.07 46.49 -54.93
CA LEU A 92 -9.33 47.46 -55.73
C LEU A 92 -10.35 48.39 -56.40
N ASN A 93 -10.38 49.65 -55.97
CA ASN A 93 -11.47 50.60 -56.22
C ASN A 93 -12.84 50.01 -55.78
N ASP A 94 -13.85 50.03 -56.66
CA ASP A 94 -15.21 49.53 -56.38
C ASP A 94 -15.37 48.02 -56.66
N LYS A 95 -14.31 47.32 -57.11
CA LYS A 95 -14.35 45.89 -57.43
C LYS A 95 -13.84 45.04 -56.26
N LYS A 96 -14.56 43.96 -55.95
CA LYS A 96 -14.21 42.96 -54.94
C LYS A 96 -13.85 41.63 -55.59
N TYR A 97 -12.91 40.92 -54.99
CA TYR A 97 -12.45 39.60 -55.39
C TYR A 97 -12.32 38.71 -54.17
N ASP A 98 -12.89 37.51 -54.24
CA ASP A 98 -12.87 36.55 -53.14
C ASP A 98 -11.85 35.45 -53.42
N LEU A 99 -10.96 35.23 -52.46
CA LEU A 99 -10.06 34.09 -52.43
C LEU A 99 -10.53 33.11 -51.36
N THR A 100 -10.80 31.87 -51.76
CA THR A 100 -11.14 30.81 -50.82
C THR A 100 -9.86 30.21 -50.24
N VAL A 101 -9.75 30.19 -48.91
CA VAL A 101 -8.68 29.54 -48.14
C VAL A 101 -9.27 28.31 -47.46
N LYS A 102 -8.75 27.13 -47.82
CA LYS A 102 -9.06 25.86 -47.17
C LYS A 102 -8.01 25.57 -46.12
N VAL A 103 -8.38 25.68 -44.85
CA VAL A 103 -7.53 25.24 -43.74
C VAL A 103 -7.71 23.74 -43.61
N VAL A 104 -6.66 23.00 -43.94
CA VAL A 104 -6.61 21.54 -43.96
C VAL A 104 -5.59 21.03 -42.94
N ASP A 105 -5.75 19.79 -42.52
CA ASP A 105 -4.72 19.04 -41.81
C ASP A 105 -4.24 17.94 -42.75
N THR A 106 -2.96 17.95 -43.11
CA THR A 106 -2.36 16.94 -44.00
C THR A 106 -1.46 15.95 -43.27
N HIS A 107 -1.28 16.15 -41.96
CA HIS A 107 -0.35 15.37 -41.16
C HIS A 107 -1.10 14.30 -40.37
N ALA A 108 -0.70 13.04 -40.53
CA ALA A 108 -1.32 11.95 -39.78
C ALA A 108 -0.92 11.96 -38.29
N PRO A 109 -1.84 11.57 -37.40
CA PRO A 109 -1.58 11.53 -35.96
C PRO A 109 -0.49 10.52 -35.62
N THR A 110 0.35 10.83 -34.64
CA THR A 110 1.34 9.88 -34.12
C THR A 110 0.95 9.41 -32.73
N PHE A 111 1.20 8.15 -32.39
CA PHE A 111 0.86 7.59 -31.08
C PHE A 111 1.76 6.40 -30.73
N LYS A 112 1.73 5.95 -29.47
CA LYS A 112 2.38 4.72 -29.02
C LYS A 112 1.35 3.64 -28.75
N VAL A 113 1.80 2.39 -28.88
CA VAL A 113 1.00 1.21 -28.56
C VAL A 113 1.73 0.30 -27.58
N LYS A 114 0.98 -0.50 -26.81
CA LYS A 114 1.52 -1.60 -26.02
C LYS A 114 0.81 -2.91 -26.35
N ASN A 115 1.58 -4.00 -26.35
CA ASN A 115 1.05 -5.35 -26.40
C ASN A 115 0.29 -5.67 -25.10
N LEU A 116 -0.65 -6.60 -25.18
CA LEU A 116 -1.45 -7.02 -24.04
C LEU A 116 -1.25 -8.50 -23.73
N ASP A 117 -1.31 -8.82 -22.44
CA ASP A 117 -1.45 -10.17 -21.91
C ASP A 117 -2.71 -10.18 -21.04
N ILE A 118 -3.75 -10.90 -21.49
CA ILE A 118 -5.09 -10.84 -20.91
C ILE A 118 -5.66 -12.23 -20.66
N ASP A 119 -6.66 -12.30 -19.80
CA ASP A 119 -7.37 -13.53 -19.52
C ASP A 119 -8.55 -13.70 -20.46
N VAL A 120 -8.92 -14.96 -20.74
CA VAL A 120 -10.05 -15.30 -21.61
C VAL A 120 -11.32 -14.57 -21.15
N GLY A 121 -11.94 -13.82 -22.07
CA GLY A 121 -13.20 -13.12 -21.80
C GLY A 121 -13.04 -11.73 -21.15
N MET A 122 -11.81 -11.26 -20.92
CA MET A 122 -11.58 -9.87 -20.55
C MET A 122 -12.04 -8.92 -21.65
N LYS A 123 -12.68 -7.82 -21.26
CA LYS A 123 -12.98 -6.70 -22.17
C LYS A 123 -11.72 -5.88 -22.37
N VAL A 124 -11.42 -5.55 -23.62
CA VAL A 124 -10.27 -4.71 -24.01
C VAL A 124 -10.80 -3.40 -24.59
N ASP A 125 -10.38 -2.27 -24.03
CA ASP A 125 -10.66 -0.94 -24.60
C ASP A 125 -9.43 -0.46 -25.39
N VAL A 126 -9.66 0.35 -26.43
CA VAL A 126 -8.57 0.96 -27.21
C VAL A 126 -7.69 1.88 -26.34
N LYS A 127 -8.26 2.48 -25.29
CA LYS A 127 -7.53 3.29 -24.32
C LYS A 127 -6.54 2.46 -23.50
N ASP A 128 -6.78 1.16 -23.37
CA ASP A 128 -5.86 0.26 -22.68
C ASP A 128 -4.62 -0.02 -23.51
N VAL A 129 -4.56 0.38 -24.78
CA VAL A 129 -3.42 0.07 -25.67
C VAL A 129 -2.79 1.28 -26.32
N VAL A 130 -3.51 2.40 -26.45
CA VAL A 130 -3.02 3.63 -27.06
C VAL A 130 -2.58 4.64 -26.01
N SER A 131 -1.41 5.25 -26.23
CA SER A 131 -0.92 6.39 -25.46
C SER A 131 -0.17 7.39 -26.33
N ASP A 132 0.18 8.55 -25.76
CA ASP A 132 1.00 9.58 -26.40
C ASP A 132 0.51 10.02 -27.80
N ILE A 133 -0.81 10.19 -27.96
CA ILE A 133 -1.38 10.70 -29.21
C ILE A 133 -0.94 12.16 -29.39
N LYS A 134 -0.36 12.47 -30.55
CA LYS A 134 0.07 13.81 -30.94
C LYS A 134 -0.45 14.11 -32.33
N ASP A 135 -1.17 15.22 -32.42
CA ASP A 135 -1.76 15.71 -33.65
C ASP A 135 -2.11 17.20 -33.52
N ALA A 136 -2.30 17.89 -34.65
CA ALA A 136 -2.69 19.29 -34.67
C ALA A 136 -4.21 19.48 -34.46
N THR A 137 -5.01 18.46 -34.78
CA THR A 137 -6.46 18.43 -34.60
C THR A 137 -6.88 17.38 -33.58
N LYS A 138 -8.18 17.31 -33.28
CA LYS A 138 -8.70 16.30 -32.34
C LYS A 138 -8.63 14.92 -32.98
N THR A 139 -8.38 13.91 -32.17
CA THR A 139 -8.25 12.53 -32.63
C THR A 139 -9.28 11.61 -31.99
N LYS A 140 -9.60 10.53 -32.71
CA LYS A 140 -10.35 9.37 -32.20
C LYS A 140 -9.51 8.11 -32.41
N ALA A 141 -9.48 7.25 -31.40
CA ALA A 141 -8.82 5.96 -31.46
C ALA A 141 -9.87 4.85 -31.48
N TYR A 142 -9.67 3.81 -32.29
CA TYR A 142 -10.56 2.65 -32.36
C TYR A 142 -9.82 1.40 -32.90
N PHE A 143 -10.38 0.22 -32.64
CA PHE A 143 -9.93 -1.01 -33.28
C PHE A 143 -10.43 -1.07 -34.73
N LYS A 144 -9.58 -1.51 -35.66
CA LYS A 144 -9.90 -1.55 -37.10
C LYS A 144 -11.14 -2.42 -37.43
N LYS A 145 -11.43 -3.39 -36.58
CA LYS A 145 -12.58 -4.30 -36.65
C LYS A 145 -12.93 -4.80 -35.25
N ASP A 146 -14.02 -5.55 -35.15
CA ASP A 146 -14.37 -6.27 -33.93
C ASP A 146 -13.47 -7.50 -33.77
N TYR A 147 -12.77 -7.58 -32.63
CA TYR A 147 -11.89 -8.68 -32.28
C TYR A 147 -12.53 -9.54 -31.18
N ASP A 148 -12.41 -10.87 -31.33
CA ASP A 148 -12.90 -11.85 -30.35
C ASP A 148 -11.77 -12.22 -29.38
N PHE A 149 -11.92 -11.82 -28.11
CA PHE A 149 -10.96 -12.10 -27.03
C PHE A 149 -11.38 -13.29 -26.14
N THR A 150 -12.33 -14.12 -26.61
CA THR A 150 -12.84 -15.28 -25.86
C THR A 150 -12.12 -16.59 -26.16
N LYS A 151 -11.15 -16.59 -27.09
CA LYS A 151 -10.38 -17.77 -27.48
C LYS A 151 -8.92 -17.61 -27.08
N GLU A 152 -8.36 -18.66 -26.49
CA GLU A 152 -6.95 -18.70 -26.10
C GLU A 152 -6.02 -18.61 -27.31
N GLY A 153 -4.84 -18.04 -27.08
CA GLY A 153 -3.78 -17.90 -28.07
C GLY A 153 -3.38 -16.45 -28.34
N LYS A 154 -2.45 -16.28 -29.27
CA LYS A 154 -1.96 -14.98 -29.71
C LYS A 154 -2.75 -14.48 -30.90
N GLN A 155 -3.13 -13.21 -30.89
CA GLN A 155 -3.75 -12.55 -32.03
C GLN A 155 -3.16 -11.15 -32.28
N ASN A 156 -3.06 -10.77 -33.55
CA ASN A 156 -2.65 -9.42 -33.94
C ASN A 156 -3.89 -8.52 -34.04
N VAL A 157 -3.85 -7.39 -33.32
CA VAL A 157 -4.90 -6.39 -33.29
C VAL A 157 -4.38 -5.10 -33.91
N THR A 158 -5.14 -4.52 -34.84
CA THR A 158 -4.80 -3.27 -35.51
C THR A 158 -5.57 -2.13 -34.86
N VAL A 159 -4.83 -1.15 -34.37
CA VAL A 159 -5.37 0.07 -33.78
C VAL A 159 -5.22 1.22 -34.75
N VAL A 160 -6.28 2.01 -34.89
CA VAL A 160 -6.35 3.17 -35.78
C VAL A 160 -6.53 4.43 -34.94
N VAL A 161 -5.70 5.43 -35.19
CA VAL A 161 -5.95 6.80 -34.72
C VAL A 161 -6.22 7.66 -35.95
N GLU A 162 -7.35 8.35 -35.93
CA GLU A 162 -7.84 9.21 -37.00
C GLU A 162 -8.08 10.62 -36.45
N ASP A 163 -7.64 11.62 -37.18
CA ASP A 163 -7.79 13.04 -36.83
C ASP A 163 -9.08 13.66 -37.42
N GLU A 164 -9.29 14.98 -37.28
CA GLU A 164 -10.44 15.68 -37.87
C GLU A 164 -10.26 15.95 -39.38
N GLY A 165 -9.03 15.94 -39.89
CA GLY A 165 -8.68 16.06 -41.31
C GLY A 165 -8.92 14.77 -42.11
N GLY A 166 -9.12 13.64 -41.43
CA GLY A 166 -9.29 12.31 -42.01
C GLY A 166 -7.98 11.55 -42.20
N ASN A 167 -6.84 12.06 -41.72
CA ASN A 167 -5.57 11.35 -41.77
C ASN A 167 -5.55 10.24 -40.71
N LYS A 168 -4.93 9.11 -41.06
CA LYS A 168 -4.94 7.90 -40.25
C LYS A 168 -3.54 7.36 -40.07
N THR A 169 -3.27 6.92 -38.84
CA THR A 169 -2.11 6.07 -38.54
C THR A 169 -2.60 4.76 -37.97
N GLU A 170 -2.11 3.65 -38.52
CA GLU A 170 -2.42 2.30 -38.05
C GLU A 170 -1.17 1.69 -37.39
N LYS A 171 -1.37 0.98 -36.27
CA LYS A 171 -0.32 0.19 -35.61
C LYS A 171 -0.87 -1.16 -35.18
N GLU A 172 -0.06 -2.18 -35.31
CA GLU A 172 -0.38 -3.52 -34.81
C GLU A 172 0.17 -3.74 -33.41
N ILE A 173 -0.59 -4.48 -32.60
CA ILE A 173 -0.18 -5.02 -31.31
C ILE A 173 -0.41 -6.53 -31.29
N GLU A 174 0.40 -7.24 -30.51
CA GLU A 174 0.13 -8.62 -30.15
C GLU A 174 -0.70 -8.65 -28.86
N VAL A 175 -1.80 -9.40 -28.87
CA VAL A 175 -2.61 -9.71 -27.69
C VAL A 175 -2.46 -11.20 -27.41
N ASN A 176 -1.86 -11.54 -26.26
CA ASN A 176 -1.75 -12.90 -25.75
C ASN A 176 -2.93 -13.19 -24.81
N ILE A 177 -3.78 -14.14 -25.18
CA ILE A 177 -4.97 -14.53 -24.40
C ILE A 177 -4.72 -15.88 -23.77
N VAL A 178 -4.78 -15.94 -22.45
CA VAL A 178 -4.51 -17.15 -21.68
C VAL A 178 -5.67 -17.44 -20.76
N LYS A 179 -6.06 -18.72 -20.64
CA LYS A 179 -7.03 -19.12 -19.62
C LYS A 179 -6.32 -19.30 -18.29
N ASP A 180 -6.69 -18.47 -17.33
CA ASP A 180 -6.24 -18.65 -15.95
C ASP A 180 -7.11 -19.69 -15.22
N THR A 181 -6.45 -20.62 -14.55
CA THR A 181 -7.08 -21.71 -13.78
C THR A 181 -6.51 -21.85 -12.37
N GLU A 182 -5.51 -21.04 -12.03
CA GLU A 182 -4.91 -21.05 -10.71
C GLU A 182 -5.80 -20.27 -9.75
N LYS A 183 -5.85 -20.70 -8.50
CA LYS A 183 -6.65 -20.02 -7.47
C LYS A 183 -5.78 -19.00 -6.74
N PRO A 184 -6.37 -17.89 -6.26
CA PRO A 184 -5.63 -16.92 -5.46
C PRO A 184 -5.18 -17.50 -4.13
N GLU A 185 -4.02 -17.05 -3.66
CA GLU A 185 -3.49 -17.33 -2.33
C GLU A 185 -3.81 -16.19 -1.36
N LEU A 186 -4.04 -16.53 -0.09
CA LEU A 186 -4.22 -15.57 1.00
C LEU A 186 -3.16 -15.77 2.08
N THR A 187 -2.38 -14.73 2.34
CA THR A 187 -1.34 -14.71 3.38
C THR A 187 -1.65 -13.67 4.47
N GLY A 188 -0.98 -13.79 5.63
CA GLY A 188 -1.20 -12.91 6.78
C GLY A 188 -2.46 -13.25 7.59
N LEU A 189 -3.00 -14.44 7.37
CA LEU A 189 -4.19 -14.94 8.07
C LEU A 189 -3.81 -15.43 9.49
N HIS A 190 -3.85 -14.51 10.45
CA HIS A 190 -3.62 -14.81 11.87
C HIS A 190 -4.91 -14.71 12.69
N ASP A 191 -5.00 -15.49 13.76
CA ASP A 191 -6.12 -15.42 14.70
C ASP A 191 -6.16 -14.02 15.35
N LEU A 192 -7.37 -13.45 15.45
CA LEU A 192 -7.57 -12.16 16.09
C LEU A 192 -8.06 -12.32 17.53
N THR A 193 -7.72 -11.35 18.36
CA THR A 193 -8.29 -11.21 19.70
C THR A 193 -8.91 -9.83 19.84
N VAL A 194 -10.15 -9.79 20.32
CA VAL A 194 -10.89 -8.55 20.58
C VAL A 194 -11.53 -8.61 21.96
N LYS A 195 -11.86 -7.44 22.50
CA LYS A 195 -12.65 -7.35 23.74
C LYS A 195 -14.14 -7.47 23.44
N VAL A 196 -14.91 -7.89 24.44
CA VAL A 196 -16.36 -7.73 24.40
C VAL A 196 -16.71 -6.27 24.08
N ASN A 197 -17.56 -6.07 23.07
CA ASN A 197 -17.96 -4.79 22.48
C ASN A 197 -16.81 -3.97 21.84
N GLY A 198 -15.67 -4.60 21.52
CA GLY A 198 -14.58 -3.95 20.79
C GLY A 198 -14.80 -3.95 19.28
N ASP A 199 -14.03 -3.14 18.57
CA ASP A 199 -14.04 -3.10 17.10
C ASP A 199 -13.01 -4.09 16.51
N ILE A 200 -13.32 -4.65 15.34
CA ILE A 200 -12.44 -5.54 14.58
C ILE A 200 -12.26 -5.02 13.15
N ASP A 201 -11.00 -4.89 12.72
CA ASP A 201 -10.66 -4.81 11.31
C ASP A 201 -10.46 -6.23 10.75
N TYR A 202 -11.41 -6.68 9.93
CA TYR A 202 -11.37 -8.02 9.39
C TYR A 202 -10.33 -8.22 8.27
N LEU A 203 -9.80 -7.13 7.71
CA LEU A 203 -8.83 -7.15 6.61
C LEU A 203 -7.39 -6.91 7.08
N SER A 204 -7.23 -6.57 8.36
CA SER A 204 -5.92 -6.29 8.95
C SER A 204 -4.93 -7.44 8.71
N GLY A 205 -3.75 -7.09 8.17
CA GLY A 205 -2.65 -8.01 7.90
C GLY A 205 -2.82 -8.90 6.67
N LEU A 206 -3.98 -8.91 6.01
CA LEU A 206 -4.23 -9.80 4.89
C LEU A 206 -3.58 -9.30 3.60
N THR A 207 -3.01 -10.23 2.84
CA THR A 207 -2.52 -9.99 1.49
C THR A 207 -2.96 -11.13 0.58
N ALA A 208 -3.71 -10.79 -0.47
CA ALA A 208 -4.09 -11.72 -1.53
C ALA A 208 -3.12 -11.61 -2.71
N LYS A 209 -2.75 -12.74 -3.30
CA LYS A 209 -1.90 -12.81 -4.48
C LYS A 209 -2.45 -13.83 -5.45
N ASP A 210 -2.19 -13.59 -6.72
CA ASP A 210 -2.56 -14.47 -7.81
C ASP A 210 -1.50 -14.35 -8.93
N ASN A 211 -1.41 -15.36 -9.79
CA ASN A 211 -0.41 -15.42 -10.85
C ASN A 211 -0.65 -14.36 -11.95
N ARG A 212 -1.91 -13.97 -12.21
CA ARG A 212 -2.32 -13.14 -13.34
C ARG A 212 -3.22 -11.98 -12.92
N ASP A 213 -3.83 -12.02 -11.74
CA ASP A 213 -4.56 -10.90 -11.14
C ASP A 213 -3.72 -10.12 -10.11
N PRO A 214 -3.36 -8.85 -10.38
CA PRO A 214 -2.61 -8.03 -9.43
C PRO A 214 -3.43 -7.60 -8.20
N SER A 215 -4.75 -7.77 -8.20
CA SER A 215 -5.61 -7.34 -7.08
C SER A 215 -6.82 -8.26 -6.89
N PRO A 216 -6.61 -9.52 -6.46
CA PRO A 216 -7.70 -10.43 -6.18
C PRO A 216 -8.61 -9.87 -5.10
N LYS A 217 -9.92 -10.08 -5.25
CA LYS A 217 -10.94 -9.53 -4.35
C LYS A 217 -11.11 -10.43 -3.13
N ILE A 218 -10.92 -9.85 -1.94
CA ILE A 218 -11.21 -10.50 -0.66
C ILE A 218 -12.65 -10.16 -0.23
N THR A 219 -13.41 -11.16 0.19
CA THR A 219 -14.72 -11.01 0.83
C THR A 219 -14.72 -11.72 2.17
N VAL A 220 -15.39 -11.13 3.16
CA VAL A 220 -15.39 -11.59 4.54
C VAL A 220 -16.81 -11.93 4.97
N ASP A 221 -16.98 -13.11 5.54
CA ASP A 221 -18.19 -13.54 6.24
C ASP A 221 -17.87 -13.72 7.73
N SER A 222 -18.37 -12.77 8.53
CA SER A 222 -18.27 -12.72 9.99
C SER A 222 -19.63 -12.83 10.67
N SER A 223 -20.64 -13.37 9.97
CA SER A 223 -22.02 -13.46 10.46
C SER A 223 -22.16 -14.22 11.78
N ASP A 224 -21.28 -15.19 12.04
CA ASP A 224 -21.25 -15.98 13.28
C ASP A 224 -20.56 -15.27 14.46
N VAL A 225 -19.90 -14.13 14.25
CA VAL A 225 -19.12 -13.44 15.30
C VAL A 225 -20.04 -12.60 16.20
N ASP A 226 -20.21 -13.04 17.46
CA ASP A 226 -20.89 -12.24 18.49
C ASP A 226 -19.88 -11.52 19.40
N LEU A 227 -19.62 -10.25 19.10
CA LEU A 227 -18.71 -9.40 19.89
C LEU A 227 -19.24 -9.08 21.29
N LYS A 228 -20.50 -9.38 21.62
CA LYS A 228 -21.07 -9.15 22.96
C LYS A 228 -20.81 -10.31 23.90
N LYS A 229 -20.49 -11.49 23.36
CA LYS A 229 -20.32 -12.72 24.12
C LYS A 229 -18.88 -13.21 24.01
N THR A 230 -18.29 -13.55 25.14
CA THR A 230 -16.96 -14.17 25.13
C THR A 230 -16.99 -15.52 24.46
N GLY A 231 -15.98 -15.81 23.65
CA GLY A 231 -15.90 -17.06 22.91
C GLY A 231 -14.84 -16.99 21.82
N THR A 232 -14.67 -18.10 21.12
CA THR A 232 -13.88 -18.15 19.89
C THR A 232 -14.86 -18.36 18.74
N TYR A 233 -14.84 -17.46 17.77
CA TYR A 233 -15.69 -17.48 16.59
C TYR A 233 -14.84 -17.71 15.35
N THR A 234 -15.39 -18.35 14.33
CA THR A 234 -14.70 -18.55 13.06
C THR A 234 -15.19 -17.53 12.05
N VAL A 235 -14.26 -16.86 11.37
CA VAL A 235 -14.55 -15.95 10.26
C VAL A 235 -14.08 -16.60 8.98
N LYS A 236 -14.92 -16.56 7.94
CA LYS A 236 -14.63 -17.12 6.62
C LYS A 236 -14.23 -16.01 5.64
N TYR A 237 -13.17 -16.27 4.90
CA TYR A 237 -12.63 -15.41 3.85
C TYR A 237 -12.79 -16.13 2.53
N THR A 238 -13.28 -15.42 1.50
CA THR A 238 -13.26 -15.91 0.12
C THR A 238 -12.45 -14.94 -0.72
N VAL A 239 -11.41 -15.44 -1.37
CA VAL A 239 -10.58 -14.66 -2.30
C VAL A 239 -10.92 -15.12 -3.71
N LYS A 240 -11.16 -14.15 -4.60
CA LYS A 240 -11.57 -14.40 -5.98
C LYS A 240 -10.78 -13.49 -6.93
N ASP A 241 -10.14 -14.06 -7.94
CA ASP A 241 -9.51 -13.28 -9.02
C ASP A 241 -10.52 -12.77 -10.05
N ARG A 242 -10.02 -11.96 -10.98
CA ARG A 242 -10.77 -11.41 -12.13
C ARG A 242 -11.25 -12.47 -13.14
N SER A 243 -10.59 -13.62 -13.22
CA SER A 243 -10.98 -14.77 -14.07
C SER A 243 -12.06 -15.64 -13.43
N GLY A 244 -12.30 -15.43 -12.13
CA GLY A 244 -13.34 -16.06 -11.35
C GLY A 244 -12.90 -17.28 -10.56
N ASN A 245 -11.61 -17.66 -10.56
CA ASN A 245 -11.14 -18.71 -9.67
C ASN A 245 -11.19 -18.19 -8.23
N ALA A 246 -11.47 -19.09 -7.29
CA ALA A 246 -11.70 -18.71 -5.91
C ALA A 246 -11.24 -19.79 -4.94
N ASP A 247 -10.79 -19.35 -3.78
CA ASP A 247 -10.50 -20.20 -2.63
C ASP A 247 -11.04 -19.60 -1.33
N THR A 248 -11.19 -20.45 -0.32
CA THR A 248 -11.77 -20.08 0.98
C THR A 248 -10.85 -20.42 2.14
N PHE A 249 -10.74 -19.48 3.08
CA PHE A 249 -9.89 -19.58 4.26
C PHE A 249 -10.68 -19.25 5.52
N THR A 250 -10.19 -19.68 6.67
CA THR A 250 -10.83 -19.41 7.97
C THR A 250 -9.82 -18.97 9.00
N ARG A 251 -10.19 -18.00 9.84
CA ARG A 251 -9.41 -17.64 11.03
C ARG A 251 -10.29 -17.56 12.26
N ASN A 252 -9.71 -17.71 13.44
CA ASN A 252 -10.44 -17.54 14.69
C ASN A 252 -10.41 -16.09 15.14
N VAL A 253 -11.51 -15.66 15.76
CA VAL A 253 -11.66 -14.40 16.48
C VAL A 253 -12.02 -14.73 17.91
N LYS A 254 -11.10 -14.45 18.84
CA LYS A 254 -11.30 -14.66 20.27
C LYS A 254 -11.83 -13.39 20.91
N VAL A 255 -13.09 -13.44 21.38
CA VAL A 255 -13.70 -12.37 22.16
C VAL A 255 -13.44 -12.63 23.64
N LEU A 256 -12.67 -11.74 24.27
CA LEU A 256 -12.30 -11.85 25.68
C LEU A 256 -13.10 -10.89 26.56
N LYS A 257 -13.42 -11.33 27.77
CA LYS A 257 -13.92 -10.43 28.82
C LYS A 257 -12.78 -9.50 29.20
N LYS A 258 -13.08 -8.21 29.34
CA LYS A 258 -12.15 -7.24 29.89
C LYS A 258 -11.85 -7.62 31.35
N VAL A 259 -10.74 -8.31 31.59
CA VAL A 259 -10.18 -8.50 32.93
C VAL A 259 -9.18 -7.38 33.13
N VAL A 260 -9.61 -6.22 33.62
CA VAL A 260 -8.64 -5.20 34.03
C VAL A 260 -8.02 -5.67 35.33
N THR A 261 -6.82 -6.25 35.26
CA THR A 261 -5.99 -6.37 36.45
C THR A 261 -5.47 -4.96 36.76
N LYS A 262 -5.97 -4.37 37.85
CA LYS A 262 -5.51 -3.05 38.31
C LYS A 262 -4.26 -3.26 39.15
N ALA A 263 -3.27 -2.38 38.96
CA ALA A 263 -2.11 -2.34 39.85
C ALA A 263 -2.58 -2.14 41.29
N VAL A 264 -2.10 -3.00 42.19
CA VAL A 264 -2.42 -2.91 43.62
C VAL A 264 -1.39 -1.97 44.27
N PRO A 265 -1.81 -0.90 44.96
CA PRO A 265 -0.90 0.01 45.64
C PRO A 265 -0.20 -0.65 46.83
N SER A 266 0.89 -0.04 47.31
CA SER A 266 1.58 -0.53 48.51
C SER A 266 0.64 -0.43 49.72
N SER A 267 0.66 -1.47 50.54
CA SER A 267 -0.02 -1.50 51.83
C SER A 267 0.87 -0.97 52.96
N GLU A 268 0.26 -0.83 54.13
CA GLU A 268 0.93 -0.47 55.38
C GLU A 268 1.62 -1.67 56.06
N GLU A 269 1.34 -2.89 55.63
CA GLU A 269 1.99 -4.10 56.13
C GLU A 269 3.46 -4.18 55.67
N LYS A 270 4.32 -4.76 56.51
CA LYS A 270 5.71 -5.06 56.13
C LYS A 270 5.79 -6.42 55.44
N ILE A 271 5.91 -6.41 54.11
CA ILE A 271 5.89 -7.61 53.26
C ILE A 271 7.08 -7.59 52.31
N VAL A 272 7.82 -8.70 52.23
CA VAL A 272 8.79 -8.98 51.18
C VAL A 272 8.24 -10.08 50.27
N TYR A 273 8.11 -9.77 48.99
CA TYR A 273 7.92 -10.71 47.90
C TYR A 273 9.31 -11.04 47.34
N LEU A 274 9.87 -12.17 47.78
CA LEU A 274 11.07 -12.70 47.15
C LEU A 274 10.70 -13.24 45.78
N THR A 275 11.37 -12.77 44.74
CA THR A 275 11.10 -13.19 43.36
C THR A 275 12.37 -13.72 42.71
N PHE A 276 12.25 -14.86 42.03
CA PHE A 276 13.35 -15.54 41.36
C PHE A 276 13.04 -15.71 39.88
N ASP A 277 13.86 -15.10 39.03
CA ASP A 277 13.72 -15.16 37.58
C ASP A 277 14.69 -16.20 36.98
N ASP A 278 14.38 -16.64 35.76
CA ASP A 278 15.19 -17.48 34.86
C ASP A 278 15.33 -18.96 35.21
N GLY A 279 14.88 -19.41 36.38
CA GLY A 279 14.76 -20.82 36.72
C GLY A 279 13.74 -21.58 35.85
N PRO A 280 13.57 -22.90 36.05
CA PRO A 280 14.16 -23.68 37.13
C PRO A 280 15.58 -24.19 36.84
N SER A 281 16.36 -24.41 37.90
CA SER A 281 17.67 -25.07 37.89
C SER A 281 17.89 -25.88 39.18
N GLU A 282 19.07 -26.49 39.35
CA GLU A 282 19.41 -27.13 40.63
C GLU A 282 19.49 -26.13 41.80
N ASN A 283 19.65 -24.83 41.52
CA ASN A 283 19.56 -23.80 42.56
C ASN A 283 18.12 -23.57 43.02
N THR A 284 17.12 -23.77 42.16
CA THR A 284 15.69 -23.69 42.54
C THR A 284 15.38 -24.62 43.70
N LYS A 285 15.85 -25.87 43.65
CA LYS A 285 15.65 -26.84 44.73
C LYS A 285 16.25 -26.36 46.05
N LYS A 286 17.49 -25.88 46.02
CA LYS A 286 18.19 -25.36 47.21
C LYS A 286 17.49 -24.14 47.80
N ILE A 287 16.95 -23.26 46.94
CA ILE A 287 16.19 -22.09 47.35
C ILE A 287 14.87 -22.51 48.02
N ILE A 288 14.13 -23.45 47.44
CA ILE A 288 12.92 -24.03 48.05
C ILE A 288 13.23 -24.58 49.45
N ASP A 289 14.32 -25.34 49.61
CA ASP A 289 14.73 -25.89 50.93
C ASP A 289 15.06 -24.81 51.96
N ILE A 290 15.69 -23.70 51.53
CA ILE A 290 15.94 -22.54 52.39
C ILE A 290 14.62 -21.89 52.77
N LEU A 291 13.74 -21.63 51.79
CA LEU A 291 12.44 -20.98 52.04
C LEU A 291 11.61 -21.75 53.06
N ASP A 292 11.55 -23.09 52.95
CA ASP A 292 10.88 -23.95 53.93
C ASP A 292 11.48 -23.83 55.33
N LYS A 293 12.83 -23.81 55.44
CA LYS A 293 13.52 -23.69 56.73
C LYS A 293 13.15 -22.38 57.45
N TYR A 294 12.89 -21.31 56.71
CA TYR A 294 12.56 -19.99 57.27
C TYR A 294 11.06 -19.69 57.30
N ASP A 295 10.20 -20.65 56.92
CA ASP A 295 8.76 -20.45 56.74
C ASP A 295 8.43 -19.23 55.85
N ALA A 296 9.19 -19.08 54.77
CA ALA A 296 9.06 -17.98 53.82
C ALA A 296 8.40 -18.47 52.52
N LYS A 297 7.50 -17.66 51.96
CA LYS A 297 6.98 -17.89 50.60
C LYS A 297 7.60 -16.91 49.60
N ALA A 298 7.71 -17.36 48.36
CA ALA A 298 8.35 -16.65 47.26
C ALA A 298 7.56 -16.83 45.96
N THR A 299 8.01 -16.14 44.90
CA THR A 299 7.50 -16.29 43.54
C THR A 299 8.62 -16.67 42.58
N PHE A 300 8.38 -17.65 41.72
CA PHE A 300 9.33 -18.08 40.68
C PHE A 300 8.77 -17.70 39.30
N PHE A 301 9.42 -16.79 38.60
CA PHE A 301 9.12 -16.45 37.20
C PHE A 301 9.92 -17.37 36.28
N VAL A 302 9.28 -18.44 35.83
CA VAL A 302 9.98 -19.58 35.21
C VAL A 302 10.17 -19.43 33.71
N THR A 303 11.21 -20.09 33.21
CA THR A 303 11.55 -20.23 31.79
C THR A 303 11.53 -21.67 31.29
N GLY A 304 11.53 -21.85 29.96
CA GLY A 304 11.58 -23.16 29.30
C GLY A 304 13.01 -23.70 29.05
N ASN A 305 14.05 -22.99 29.49
CA ASN A 305 15.44 -23.25 29.12
C ASN A 305 16.07 -24.50 29.76
N ASN A 306 15.48 -25.02 30.84
CA ASN A 306 16.03 -26.19 31.52
C ASN A 306 14.96 -27.22 31.89
N LYS A 307 14.48 -27.93 30.86
CA LYS A 307 13.42 -28.94 30.98
C LYS A 307 13.69 -30.03 32.03
N LYS A 308 14.96 -30.37 32.28
CA LYS A 308 15.35 -31.39 33.28
C LYS A 308 14.98 -30.97 34.71
N CYS A 309 14.88 -29.67 34.96
CA CYS A 309 14.54 -29.10 36.26
C CYS A 309 13.06 -28.68 36.37
N ASN A 310 12.22 -28.91 35.33
CA ASN A 310 10.80 -28.54 35.36
C ASN A 310 10.02 -29.16 36.53
N LYS A 311 10.46 -30.32 37.03
CA LYS A 311 9.90 -30.95 38.25
C LYS A 311 9.89 -30.01 39.47
N TYR A 312 10.83 -29.06 39.55
CA TYR A 312 10.90 -28.10 40.66
C TYR A 312 9.81 -27.03 40.60
N ILE A 313 9.17 -26.81 39.43
CA ILE A 313 7.99 -25.94 39.31
C ILE A 313 6.83 -26.54 40.11
N LYS A 314 6.59 -27.84 39.93
CA LYS A 314 5.58 -28.58 40.69
C LYS A 314 5.91 -28.59 42.19
N GLU A 315 7.16 -28.88 42.54
CA GLU A 315 7.60 -28.89 43.95
C GLU A 315 7.41 -27.51 44.62
N ALA A 316 7.79 -26.42 43.96
CA ALA A 316 7.60 -25.07 44.48
C ALA A 316 6.11 -24.75 44.69
N TYR A 317 5.27 -25.11 43.73
CA TYR A 317 3.82 -24.91 43.83
C TYR A 317 3.19 -25.71 44.98
N GLU A 318 3.53 -26.99 45.13
CA GLU A 318 3.02 -27.85 46.21
C GLU A 318 3.45 -27.37 47.60
N LYS A 319 4.58 -26.65 47.70
CA LYS A 319 5.04 -25.99 48.93
C LYS A 319 4.44 -24.60 49.15
N GLY A 320 3.51 -24.18 48.29
CA GLY A 320 2.76 -22.92 48.42
C GLY A 320 3.51 -21.68 47.94
N HIS A 321 4.54 -21.84 47.10
CA HIS A 321 5.15 -20.73 46.38
C HIS A 321 4.32 -20.37 45.15
N THR A 322 4.38 -19.11 44.73
CA THR A 322 3.72 -18.65 43.51
C THR A 322 4.56 -19.01 42.29
N ILE A 323 3.92 -19.52 41.25
CA ILE A 323 4.54 -19.68 39.93
C ILE A 323 4.05 -18.55 39.02
N GLY A 324 5.00 -17.81 38.46
CA GLY A 324 4.78 -16.81 37.42
C GLY A 324 5.45 -17.22 36.10
N LEU A 325 5.04 -16.60 35.00
CA LEU A 325 5.61 -16.85 33.68
C LEU A 325 6.65 -15.79 33.34
N HIS A 326 7.86 -16.19 32.96
CA HIS A 326 8.84 -15.27 32.38
C HIS A 326 8.77 -15.29 30.86
N THR A 327 9.28 -16.34 30.23
CA THR A 327 9.24 -16.64 28.78
C THR A 327 9.64 -18.11 28.55
N TYR A 328 9.28 -18.71 27.43
CA TYR A 328 9.74 -20.06 27.11
C TYR A 328 11.21 -20.07 26.67
N SER A 329 11.59 -19.26 25.67
CA SER A 329 12.97 -19.24 25.16
C SER A 329 13.92 -18.33 25.95
N HIS A 330 13.39 -17.27 26.55
CA HIS A 330 14.19 -16.18 27.13
C HIS A 330 15.21 -15.57 26.14
N ASP A 331 14.95 -15.68 24.84
CA ASP A 331 15.72 -14.99 23.79
C ASP A 331 15.02 -13.68 23.43
N TYR A 332 15.66 -12.56 23.76
CA TYR A 332 15.12 -11.22 23.50
C TYR A 332 14.84 -10.96 22.02
N LYS A 333 15.64 -11.52 21.10
CA LYS A 333 15.42 -11.34 19.66
C LYS A 333 14.15 -12.04 19.22
N GLU A 334 13.91 -13.25 19.72
CA GLU A 334 12.70 -14.00 19.38
C GLU A 334 11.48 -13.35 20.04
N VAL A 335 11.53 -13.20 21.37
CA VAL A 335 10.41 -12.74 22.21
C VAL A 335 9.95 -11.34 21.83
N TYR A 336 10.87 -10.44 21.50
CA TYR A 336 10.53 -9.04 21.18
C TYR A 336 10.56 -8.71 19.68
N SER A 337 10.53 -9.71 18.80
CA SER A 337 10.44 -9.48 17.35
C SER A 337 9.08 -8.93 16.91
N SER A 338 8.00 -9.32 17.59
CA SER A 338 6.64 -8.82 17.34
C SER A 338 5.72 -9.10 18.55
N MET A 339 4.51 -8.54 18.53
CA MET A 339 3.45 -8.85 19.51
C MET A 339 3.11 -10.34 19.52
N ASP A 340 3.01 -10.94 18.33
CA ASP A 340 2.65 -12.35 18.19
C ASP A 340 3.77 -13.26 18.70
N ALA A 341 5.02 -12.94 18.40
CA ALA A 341 6.17 -13.70 18.88
C ALA A 341 6.22 -13.74 20.42
N TYR A 342 5.92 -12.61 21.07
CA TYR A 342 5.82 -12.56 22.54
C TYR A 342 4.71 -13.49 23.04
N PHE A 343 3.51 -13.44 22.45
CA PHE A 343 2.40 -14.25 22.93
C PHE A 343 2.51 -15.73 22.57
N ASP A 344 3.15 -16.07 21.46
CA ASP A 344 3.47 -17.46 21.12
C ASP A 344 4.47 -18.05 22.12
N ASP A 345 5.48 -17.28 22.51
CA ASP A 345 6.42 -17.67 23.55
C ASP A 345 5.74 -17.77 24.93
N LEU A 346 4.91 -16.78 25.29
CA LEU A 346 4.13 -16.80 26.54
C LEU A 346 3.15 -17.99 26.60
N ASN A 347 2.54 -18.35 25.47
CA ASN A 347 1.68 -19.52 25.37
C ASN A 347 2.46 -20.81 25.59
N LYS A 348 3.67 -20.95 25.01
CA LYS A 348 4.53 -22.13 25.19
C LYS A 348 4.92 -22.32 26.65
N ILE A 349 5.36 -21.27 27.34
CA ILE A 349 5.70 -21.38 28.77
C ILE A 349 4.44 -21.64 29.61
N GLY A 350 3.31 -21.04 29.26
CA GLY A 350 2.02 -21.31 29.90
C GLY A 350 1.61 -22.78 29.81
N GLN A 351 1.72 -23.42 28.64
CA GLN A 351 1.43 -24.84 28.50
C GLN A 351 2.40 -25.71 29.30
N MET A 352 3.70 -25.41 29.25
CA MET A 352 4.71 -26.13 30.02
C MET A 352 4.42 -26.08 31.53
N VAL A 353 4.04 -24.91 32.05
CA VAL A 353 3.67 -24.75 33.47
C VAL A 353 2.36 -25.47 33.77
N LYS A 354 1.36 -25.40 32.89
CA LYS A 354 0.09 -26.13 33.05
C LYS A 354 0.30 -27.64 33.15
N GLU A 355 1.24 -28.21 32.42
CA GLU A 355 1.61 -29.63 32.55
C GLU A 355 2.15 -29.97 33.95
N GLN A 356 2.78 -29.01 34.64
CA GLN A 356 3.33 -29.22 35.99
C GLN A 356 2.30 -29.01 37.10
N ILE A 357 1.43 -27.99 36.99
CA ILE A 357 0.56 -27.55 38.10
C ILE A 357 -0.94 -27.55 37.79
N GLY A 358 -1.34 -27.95 36.58
CA GLY A 358 -2.75 -28.14 36.17
C GLY A 358 -3.46 -26.90 35.61
N PHE A 359 -2.87 -25.71 35.70
CA PHE A 359 -3.42 -24.47 35.14
C PHE A 359 -2.32 -23.52 34.65
N VAL A 360 -2.71 -22.51 33.87
CA VAL A 360 -1.80 -21.44 33.41
C VAL A 360 -1.87 -20.28 34.39
N PRO A 361 -0.78 -19.92 35.09
CA PRO A 361 -0.74 -18.72 35.92
C PRO A 361 -0.96 -17.45 35.11
N LYS A 362 -1.51 -16.43 35.77
CA LYS A 362 -1.73 -15.09 35.19
C LYS A 362 -0.67 -14.07 35.58
N TYR A 363 0.27 -14.42 36.44
CA TYR A 363 1.35 -13.53 36.87
C TYR A 363 2.51 -13.67 35.90
N ILE A 364 2.99 -12.55 35.37
CA ILE A 364 4.10 -12.53 34.42
C ILE A 364 5.17 -11.53 34.85
N ARG A 365 6.38 -11.71 34.32
CA ARG A 365 7.42 -10.69 34.34
C ARG A 365 8.07 -10.66 32.97
N PHE A 366 8.18 -9.48 32.38
CA PHE A 366 8.85 -9.31 31.10
C PHE A 366 10.37 -9.54 31.25
N PRO A 367 11.04 -10.23 30.30
CA PRO A 367 12.50 -10.24 30.24
C PRO A 367 13.07 -8.82 30.25
N GLY A 368 13.83 -8.49 31.30
CA GLY A 368 14.42 -7.16 31.50
C GLY A 368 13.46 -6.13 32.10
N GLY A 369 12.25 -6.54 32.50
CA GLY A 369 11.20 -5.68 33.03
C GLY A 369 10.45 -4.90 31.95
N SER A 370 9.33 -4.27 32.34
CA SER A 370 8.54 -3.40 31.45
C SER A 370 9.34 -2.18 30.95
N SER A 371 10.37 -1.79 31.70
CA SER A 371 11.29 -0.70 31.42
C SER A 371 12.47 -1.06 30.49
N ASN A 372 12.52 -2.29 29.97
CA ASN A 372 13.66 -2.72 29.15
C ASN A 372 13.79 -1.87 27.87
N THR A 373 15.02 -1.53 27.51
CA THR A 373 15.34 -0.82 26.26
C THR A 373 15.83 -1.77 25.16
N LYS A 374 16.10 -3.03 25.50
CA LYS A 374 16.62 -4.02 24.56
C LYS A 374 15.59 -4.39 23.49
N SER A 375 14.31 -4.44 23.84
CA SER A 375 13.19 -4.65 22.91
C SER A 375 13.16 -3.64 21.76
N ALA A 376 13.57 -2.38 21.98
CA ALA A 376 13.61 -1.35 20.94
C ALA A 376 14.57 -1.66 19.78
N SER A 377 15.57 -2.52 20.02
CA SER A 377 16.49 -3.00 18.97
C SER A 377 15.83 -4.01 18.02
N TYR A 378 14.68 -4.57 18.38
CA TYR A 378 13.95 -5.59 17.61
C TYR A 378 12.61 -5.06 17.09
N CYS A 379 11.84 -4.40 17.95
CA CYS A 379 10.55 -3.80 17.62
C CYS A 379 10.31 -2.53 18.45
N LYS A 380 10.40 -1.36 17.82
CA LYS A 380 10.24 -0.06 18.48
C LYS A 380 8.76 0.20 18.81
N GLY A 381 8.46 0.69 20.02
CA GLY A 381 7.10 0.91 20.51
C GLY A 381 6.39 -0.36 21.00
N LEU A 382 7.06 -1.52 20.97
CA LEU A 382 6.44 -2.79 21.34
C LEU A 382 6.02 -2.77 22.81
N MET A 383 6.88 -2.35 23.74
CA MET A 383 6.55 -2.41 25.17
C MET A 383 5.36 -1.51 25.53
N THR A 384 5.27 -0.32 24.92
CA THR A 384 4.12 0.59 25.09
C THR A 384 2.78 -0.10 24.80
N THR A 385 2.71 -0.92 23.75
CA THR A 385 1.49 -1.67 23.41
C THR A 385 1.36 -2.94 24.24
N LEU A 386 2.48 -3.64 24.49
CA LEU A 386 2.50 -4.94 25.12
C LEU A 386 2.06 -4.91 26.58
N VAL A 387 2.46 -3.92 27.38
CA VAL A 387 2.02 -3.79 28.79
C VAL A 387 0.49 -3.67 28.90
N THR A 388 -0.14 -3.00 27.94
CA THR A 388 -1.60 -2.86 27.89
C THR A 388 -2.23 -4.16 27.43
N GLU A 389 -1.63 -4.83 26.44
CA GLU A 389 -2.20 -6.03 25.84
C GLU A 389 -2.13 -7.26 26.76
N VAL A 390 -1.06 -7.43 27.55
CA VAL A 390 -1.01 -8.51 28.54
C VAL A 390 -2.12 -8.36 29.59
N GLN A 391 -2.38 -7.13 30.05
CA GLN A 391 -3.48 -6.84 30.98
C GLN A 391 -4.84 -7.06 30.31
N ASN A 392 -5.01 -6.68 29.05
CA ASN A 392 -6.23 -6.96 28.29
C ASN A 392 -6.53 -8.46 28.17
N ARG A 393 -5.48 -9.28 28.10
CA ARG A 393 -5.57 -10.75 28.05
C ARG A 393 -5.67 -11.41 29.42
N GLY A 394 -5.75 -10.61 30.49
CA GLY A 394 -5.96 -11.08 31.87
C GLY A 394 -4.70 -11.45 32.62
N TYR A 395 -3.52 -11.11 32.10
CA TYR A 395 -2.25 -11.25 32.82
C TYR A 395 -1.96 -10.00 33.65
N GLN A 396 -1.38 -10.19 34.83
CA GLN A 396 -0.80 -9.13 35.64
C GLN A 396 0.72 -9.24 35.58
N TYR A 397 1.39 -8.20 35.08
CA TYR A 397 2.84 -8.13 35.11
C TYR A 397 3.35 -7.49 36.39
N TYR A 398 4.49 -7.96 36.89
CA TYR A 398 5.19 -7.43 38.06
C TYR A 398 6.63 -7.12 37.70
N ASP A 399 7.05 -5.86 37.86
CA ASP A 399 8.46 -5.50 37.87
C ASP A 399 9.03 -5.72 39.28
N TRP A 400 10.00 -4.92 39.73
CA TRP A 400 10.57 -4.98 41.06
C TRP A 400 10.71 -3.56 41.64
N ASN A 401 10.94 -3.44 42.94
CA ASN A 401 11.31 -2.15 43.55
C ASN A 401 12.55 -2.27 44.46
N ALA A 402 13.12 -3.47 44.54
CA ALA A 402 14.43 -3.75 45.12
C ALA A 402 15.13 -4.79 44.24
N ASP A 403 16.45 -4.66 44.09
CA ASP A 403 17.26 -5.52 43.24
C ASP A 403 18.48 -6.02 44.04
N SER A 404 18.67 -7.33 44.10
CA SER A 404 19.85 -7.95 44.72
C SER A 404 21.13 -7.70 43.92
N THR A 405 21.00 -7.32 42.64
CA THR A 405 22.04 -7.12 41.63
C THR A 405 22.82 -8.39 41.28
N ASP A 406 22.22 -9.56 41.50
CA ASP A 406 22.81 -10.85 41.13
C ASP A 406 22.89 -11.07 39.61
N ALA A 407 22.08 -10.35 38.83
CA ALA A 407 22.14 -10.34 37.36
C ALA A 407 23.41 -9.68 36.79
N VAL A 408 24.10 -8.81 37.54
CA VAL A 408 25.25 -8.02 37.04
C VAL A 408 26.39 -8.89 36.52
N ARG A 409 26.60 -10.07 37.11
CA ARG A 409 27.58 -11.08 36.65
C ARG A 409 27.25 -12.45 37.22
N ASN A 410 27.86 -13.50 36.67
CA ASN A 410 27.79 -14.83 37.27
C ASN A 410 28.46 -14.83 38.64
N ASN A 411 27.83 -15.47 39.61
CA ASN A 411 28.31 -15.58 40.99
C ASN A 411 28.86 -14.27 41.59
N GLN A 412 28.06 -13.20 41.54
CA GLN A 412 28.34 -11.95 42.25
C GLN A 412 28.62 -12.23 43.74
N ALA A 413 29.52 -11.46 44.35
CA ALA A 413 29.93 -11.68 45.73
C ALA A 413 28.73 -11.65 46.70
N VAL A 414 28.63 -12.66 47.57
CA VAL A 414 27.54 -12.82 48.56
C VAL A 414 27.35 -11.55 49.40
N SER A 415 28.43 -10.88 49.80
CA SER A 415 28.35 -9.64 50.58
C SER A 415 27.66 -8.50 49.83
N VAL A 416 27.84 -8.41 48.50
CA VAL A 416 27.16 -7.44 47.65
C VAL A 416 25.68 -7.77 47.53
N LEU A 417 25.35 -9.06 47.32
CA LEU A 417 23.97 -9.53 47.25
C LEU A 417 23.19 -9.26 48.53
N VAL A 418 23.79 -9.56 49.68
CA VAL A 418 23.19 -9.26 50.98
C VAL A 418 23.02 -7.76 51.14
N LYS A 419 24.07 -6.96 50.92
CA LYS A 419 24.01 -5.50 51.05
C LYS A 419 22.89 -4.88 50.21
N ASN A 420 22.79 -5.25 48.95
CA ASN A 420 21.82 -4.67 48.02
C ASN A 420 20.43 -5.25 48.25
N GLY A 421 20.34 -6.57 48.49
CA GLY A 421 19.10 -7.27 48.81
C GLY A 421 18.44 -6.78 50.10
N THR A 422 19.21 -6.22 51.05
CA THR A 422 18.68 -5.63 52.30
C THR A 422 18.62 -4.10 52.30
N SER A 423 18.76 -3.44 51.14
CA SER A 423 18.87 -1.98 51.08
C SER A 423 17.53 -1.25 51.16
N SER A 424 16.44 -1.90 50.75
CA SER A 424 15.12 -1.28 50.70
C SER A 424 14.50 -1.16 52.09
N LYS A 425 13.87 -0.01 52.35
CA LYS A 425 13.10 0.30 53.56
C LYS A 425 11.60 0.42 53.30
N ALA A 426 11.15 0.10 52.08
CA ALA A 426 9.74 0.18 51.71
C ALA A 426 8.93 -0.85 52.49
N LYS A 427 7.66 -0.55 52.78
CA LYS A 427 6.78 -1.49 53.49
C LYS A 427 6.47 -2.72 52.65
N ASN A 428 6.27 -2.55 51.33
CA ASN A 428 6.11 -3.65 50.40
C ASN A 428 7.31 -3.69 49.46
N ILE A 429 8.07 -4.78 49.49
CA ILE A 429 9.31 -4.96 48.74
C ILE A 429 9.11 -6.13 47.78
N ASN A 430 9.22 -5.88 46.48
CA ASN A 430 9.38 -6.93 45.47
C ASN A 430 10.86 -6.99 45.12
N LEU A 431 11.54 -8.02 45.62
CA LEU A 431 12.99 -8.17 45.51
C LEU A 431 13.32 -9.10 44.34
N LEU A 432 14.02 -8.57 43.34
CA LEU A 432 14.53 -9.33 42.19
C LEU A 432 15.81 -10.10 42.55
N MET A 433 15.78 -11.40 42.27
CA MET A 433 16.88 -12.35 42.31
C MET A 433 16.72 -13.35 41.16
N HIS A 434 17.71 -14.21 40.95
CA HIS A 434 17.72 -15.20 39.88
C HIS A 434 18.15 -16.57 40.41
N ASP A 435 17.50 -17.62 39.95
CA ASP A 435 17.79 -19.01 40.35
C ASP A 435 18.37 -19.87 39.22
N THR A 436 19.03 -19.26 38.23
CA THR A 436 19.79 -20.01 37.22
C THR A 436 20.98 -20.76 37.81
N ALA A 437 21.52 -21.73 37.08
CA ALA A 437 22.67 -22.52 37.51
C ALA A 437 23.91 -21.67 37.84
N ALA A 438 24.06 -20.50 37.21
CA ALA A 438 25.19 -19.59 37.38
C ALA A 438 25.07 -18.63 38.59
N LYS A 439 24.05 -18.83 39.44
CA LYS A 439 23.73 -17.95 40.59
C LYS A 439 23.80 -18.71 41.93
N SER A 440 24.87 -19.50 42.14
CA SER A 440 25.03 -20.22 43.40
C SER A 440 25.19 -19.28 44.60
N THR A 441 25.78 -18.09 44.39
CA THR A 441 25.91 -17.09 45.46
C THR A 441 24.59 -16.45 45.87
N THR A 442 23.55 -16.48 45.03
CA THR A 442 22.18 -16.09 45.43
C THR A 442 21.63 -17.04 46.48
N VAL A 443 21.87 -18.35 46.31
CA VAL A 443 21.52 -19.39 47.30
C VAL A 443 22.23 -19.13 48.64
N GLU A 444 23.51 -18.78 48.60
CA GLU A 444 24.31 -18.49 49.80
C GLU A 444 23.90 -17.19 50.51
N ALA A 445 23.43 -16.18 49.75
CA ALA A 445 23.00 -14.89 50.29
C ALA A 445 21.60 -14.93 50.93
N LEU A 446 20.72 -15.78 50.39
CA LEU A 446 19.30 -15.80 50.72
C LEU A 446 19.00 -15.91 52.24
N PRO A 447 19.64 -16.80 53.02
CA PRO A 447 19.39 -16.88 54.47
C PRO A 447 19.61 -15.55 55.20
N LYS A 448 20.69 -14.83 54.86
CA LYS A 448 21.03 -13.54 55.50
C LYS A 448 20.04 -12.44 55.15
N ILE A 449 19.50 -12.45 53.92
CA ILE A 449 18.47 -11.51 53.48
C ILE A 449 17.16 -11.78 54.23
N ILE A 450 16.75 -13.04 54.35
CA ILE A 450 15.55 -13.44 55.08
C ILE A 450 15.66 -13.02 56.55
N GLU A 451 16.76 -13.39 57.22
CA GLU A 451 17.01 -13.06 58.63
C GLU A 451 17.00 -11.55 58.88
N HIS A 452 17.55 -10.75 57.96
CA HIS A 452 17.55 -9.29 58.08
C HIS A 452 16.13 -8.73 58.13
N TYR A 453 15.30 -9.10 57.16
CA TYR A 453 13.94 -8.57 57.06
C TYR A 453 13.00 -9.16 58.12
N GLN A 454 13.17 -10.42 58.52
CA GLN A 454 12.46 -11.00 59.67
C GLN A 454 12.76 -10.22 60.96
N LYS A 455 14.03 -9.87 61.23
CA LYS A 455 14.42 -9.04 62.38
C LYS A 455 13.75 -7.65 62.37
N LEU A 456 13.39 -7.14 61.19
CA LEU A 456 12.69 -5.86 61.02
C LEU A 456 11.15 -5.99 61.04
N GLY A 457 10.63 -7.19 61.25
CA GLY A 457 9.20 -7.50 61.34
C GLY A 457 8.51 -7.66 59.99
N TYR A 458 9.24 -8.00 58.93
CA TYR A 458 8.64 -8.31 57.64
C TYR A 458 8.17 -9.76 57.57
N THR A 459 7.09 -9.98 56.82
CA THR A 459 6.61 -11.30 56.42
C THR A 459 6.97 -11.58 54.96
N PHE A 460 7.06 -12.86 54.60
CA PHE A 460 7.45 -13.31 53.27
C PHE A 460 6.28 -13.99 52.56
N LYS A 461 5.76 -13.36 51.50
CA LYS A 461 4.57 -13.83 50.78
C LYS A 461 4.92 -14.13 49.31
N GLY A 462 4.24 -15.13 48.74
CA GLY A 462 4.15 -15.29 47.29
C GLY A 462 3.22 -14.24 46.70
N ILE A 463 3.41 -13.89 45.43
CA ILE A 463 2.54 -12.95 44.72
C ILE A 463 1.16 -13.58 44.51
N ASP A 464 0.11 -12.79 44.73
CA ASP A 464 -1.28 -13.11 44.49
C ASP A 464 -2.07 -11.88 43.96
N ASP A 465 -3.39 -12.04 43.83
CA ASP A 465 -4.31 -11.01 43.34
C ASP A 465 -4.41 -9.74 44.19
N THR A 466 -3.91 -9.80 45.43
CA THR A 466 -3.93 -8.68 46.39
C THR A 466 -2.54 -8.10 46.61
N SER A 467 -1.53 -8.63 45.93
CA SER A 467 -0.14 -8.28 46.15
C SER A 467 0.23 -6.97 45.47
N PHE A 468 1.02 -6.15 46.18
CA PHE A 468 1.59 -4.89 45.66
C PHE A 468 2.21 -5.09 44.28
N THR A 469 1.82 -4.24 43.33
CA THR A 469 2.22 -4.34 41.93
C THR A 469 3.20 -3.21 41.57
N PRO A 470 4.52 -3.44 41.69
CA PRO A 470 5.49 -2.47 41.20
C PRO A 470 5.49 -2.48 39.66
N HIS A 471 5.23 -1.31 39.07
CA HIS A 471 5.40 -1.07 37.64
C HIS A 471 6.46 0.00 37.44
N HIS A 472 7.46 -0.31 36.62
CA HIS A 472 8.40 0.69 36.15
C HIS A 472 7.78 1.58 35.06
N GLY A 473 8.46 2.67 34.72
CA GLY A 473 8.17 3.41 33.48
C GLY A 473 8.54 2.58 32.25
N VAL A 474 7.70 2.65 31.20
CA VAL A 474 7.96 1.97 29.92
C VAL A 474 8.88 2.82 29.05
N ASN A 475 9.96 2.23 28.55
CA ASN A 475 11.04 2.94 27.85
C ASN A 475 11.20 2.55 26.36
N ASN A 476 10.22 1.83 25.79
CA ASN A 476 10.19 1.44 24.36
C ASN A 476 8.84 1.74 23.70
#